data_AF-M0CXL0-F1
#
_entry.id   AF-M0CXL0-F1
#
_cell.length_a   1.000
_cell.length_b   1.000
_cell.length_c   1.000
_cell.angle_alpha   90.00
_cell.angle_beta   90.00
_cell.angle_gamma   90.00
#
_symmetry.space_group_name_H-M   'P 1'
#
loop_
_entity.id
_entity.type
_entity.pdbx_description
1 polymer ?
#
loop_
_entity_poly.entity_id
_entity_poly.type
_entity_poly.pdbx_seq_one_letter_code
_entity_poly.pdbx_strand_id
1 'polypeptide(L)'
;MLSSLQLSADRALGPTPLFPGIPGGPELLIIFFIGILGVVPAIFVYYDAGKNDNPHRLLWTVATLIGGLAGSLIGAGIVIVLYLVVGRNQGRTA
;
A
#
# COMPACT_ATOMS: atom_id res chain seq x y z
N MET A 1 16.32 -48.91 6.07
CA MET A 1 17.39 -47.89 5.93
C MET A 1 17.21 -47.00 4.68
N LEU A 2 16.75 -47.50 3.52
CA LEU A 2 16.39 -46.62 2.39
C LEU A 2 15.15 -45.74 2.64
N SER A 3 14.20 -46.22 3.46
CA SER A 3 12.93 -45.54 3.73
C SER A 3 13.06 -44.22 4.50
N SER A 4 14.10 -44.08 5.33
CA SER A 4 14.39 -42.86 6.11
C SER A 4 15.13 -41.79 5.31
N LEU A 5 15.79 -42.17 4.20
CA LEU A 5 16.48 -41.25 3.29
C LEU A 5 15.54 -40.63 2.25
N GLN A 6 14.49 -41.35 1.84
CA GLN A 6 13.43 -40.79 0.99
C GLN A 6 12.58 -39.75 1.75
N LEU A 7 12.26 -40.00 3.03
CA LEU A 7 11.51 -39.05 3.87
C LEU A 7 12.28 -37.75 4.17
N SER A 8 13.62 -37.76 4.09
CA SER A 8 14.46 -36.57 4.25
C SER A 8 14.63 -35.75 2.97
N ALA A 9 14.48 -36.36 1.79
CA ALA A 9 14.56 -35.67 0.50
C ALA A 9 13.24 -34.91 0.18
N ASP A 10 12.09 -35.49 0.51
CA ASP A 10 10.77 -34.90 0.25
C ASP A 10 10.43 -33.67 1.15
N ARG A 11 11.13 -33.51 2.29
CA ARG A 11 10.98 -32.34 3.20
C ARG A 11 12.02 -31.24 2.98
N ALA A 12 13.05 -31.48 2.16
CA ALA A 12 14.20 -30.58 2.05
C ALA A 12 14.14 -29.58 0.88
N LEU A 13 13.20 -29.74 -0.07
CA LEU A 13 13.03 -28.88 -1.26
C LEU A 13 11.60 -28.37 -1.44
N GLY A 14 10.84 -28.21 -0.36
CA GLY A 14 9.53 -27.57 -0.44
C GLY A 14 9.66 -26.05 -0.35
N PRO A 15 9.55 -25.26 -1.45
CA PRO A 15 9.21 -23.86 -1.29
C PRO A 15 7.84 -23.80 -0.61
N THR A 16 7.84 -23.35 0.65
CA THR A 16 6.63 -23.05 1.41
C THR A 16 5.85 -22.02 0.60
N PRO A 17 4.67 -22.35 0.09
CA PRO A 17 4.06 -21.56 -0.94
C PRO A 17 3.64 -20.21 -0.36
N LEU A 18 4.08 -19.13 -1.00
CA LEU A 18 3.63 -17.78 -0.66
C LEU A 18 2.17 -17.53 -1.06
N PHE A 19 1.56 -18.43 -1.87
CA PHE A 19 0.12 -18.79 -1.96
C PHE A 19 -0.14 -19.82 -3.07
N PRO A 20 -0.83 -20.96 -2.80
CA PRO A 20 -1.49 -21.71 -3.85
C PRO A 20 -2.99 -21.81 -3.56
N GLY A 21 -3.79 -20.98 -4.23
CA GLY A 21 -5.25 -21.09 -4.25
C GLY A 21 -5.96 -19.82 -3.81
N ILE A 22 -5.87 -19.44 -2.54
CA ILE A 22 -6.44 -18.18 -2.04
C ILE A 22 -5.56 -17.68 -0.90
N PRO A 23 -5.22 -16.38 -0.90
CA PRO A 23 -4.37 -15.82 0.12
C PRO A 23 -5.06 -15.77 1.47
N GLY A 24 -4.52 -16.49 2.47
CA GLY A 24 -5.06 -16.56 3.84
C GLY A 24 -4.05 -16.25 4.94
N GLY A 25 -2.76 -16.12 4.59
CA GLY A 25 -1.65 -16.09 5.52
C GLY A 25 -1.03 -14.70 5.76
N PRO A 26 0.26 -14.63 6.14
CA PRO A 26 1.01 -13.39 6.35
C PRO A 26 0.93 -12.38 5.21
N GLU A 27 0.62 -12.83 4.01
CA GLU A 27 0.57 -12.01 2.84
C GLU A 27 -0.79 -11.31 2.64
N LEU A 28 -1.88 -11.79 3.26
CA LEU A 28 -3.08 -10.94 3.46
C LEU A 28 -2.75 -9.76 4.38
N LEU A 29 -1.93 -10.00 5.40
CA LEU A 29 -1.46 -8.94 6.30
C LEU A 29 -0.62 -7.91 5.51
N ILE A 30 0.27 -8.36 4.63
CA ILE A 30 1.05 -7.46 3.76
C ILE A 30 0.13 -6.64 2.84
N ILE A 31 -0.83 -7.28 2.16
CA ILE A 31 -1.80 -6.59 1.29
C ILE A 31 -2.65 -5.61 2.10
N PHE A 32 -3.08 -5.99 3.30
CA PHE A 32 -3.83 -5.15 4.22
C PHE A 32 -3.02 -3.92 4.65
N PHE A 33 -1.74 -4.08 4.99
CA PHE A 33 -0.87 -2.96 5.30
C PHE A 33 -0.64 -2.07 4.08
N ILE A 34 -0.31 -2.61 2.91
CA ILE A 34 -0.15 -1.78 1.70
C ILE A 34 -1.45 -1.03 1.37
N GLY A 35 -2.60 -1.71 1.52
CA GLY A 35 -3.92 -1.14 1.35
C GLY A 35 -4.18 0.03 2.29
N ILE A 36 -4.05 -0.17 3.60
CA ILE A 36 -4.35 0.86 4.61
C ILE A 36 -3.31 1.97 4.61
N LEU A 37 -2.02 1.64 4.48
CA LEU A 37 -0.94 2.63 4.64
C LEU A 37 -0.70 3.44 3.37
N GLY A 38 -0.94 2.85 2.19
CA GLY A 38 -0.71 3.52 0.90
C GLY A 38 -2.00 3.86 0.15
N VAL A 39 -2.81 2.84 -0.12
CA VAL A 39 -3.93 2.96 -1.07
C VAL A 39 -5.10 3.77 -0.51
N VAL A 40 -5.56 3.46 0.71
CA VAL A 40 -6.66 4.17 1.39
C VAL A 40 -6.41 5.68 1.50
N PRO A 41 -5.27 6.16 2.03
CA PRO A 41 -5.00 7.59 2.10
C PRO A 41 -4.87 8.26 0.73
N ALA A 42 -4.28 7.58 -0.26
CA ALA A 42 -4.21 8.09 -1.63
C ALA A 42 -5.61 8.27 -2.24
N ILE A 43 -6.49 7.29 -2.06
CA ILE A 43 -7.90 7.36 -2.50
C ILE A 43 -8.61 8.53 -1.82
N PHE A 44 -8.41 8.72 -0.51
CA PHE A 44 -8.98 9.85 0.23
C PHE A 44 -8.55 11.19 -0.39
N VAL A 45 -7.25 11.38 -0.64
CA VAL A 45 -6.71 12.59 -1.26
C VAL A 45 -7.28 12.79 -2.66
N TYR A 46 -7.40 11.73 -3.47
CA TYR A 46 -7.98 11.82 -4.81
C TYR A 46 -9.43 12.33 -4.80
N TYR A 47 -10.27 11.78 -3.92
CA TYR A 47 -11.67 12.19 -3.82
C TYR A 47 -11.82 13.59 -3.21
N ASP A 48 -11.04 13.95 -2.18
CA ASP A 48 -11.08 15.29 -1.61
C ASP A 48 -10.59 16.33 -2.63
N ALA A 49 -9.53 16.05 -3.38
CA ALA A 49 -9.02 16.96 -4.41
C ALA A 49 -10.01 17.13 -5.56
N GLY A 50 -10.74 16.07 -5.94
CA GLY A 50 -11.83 16.16 -6.91
C GLY A 50 -13.02 16.99 -6.43
N LYS A 51 -13.36 16.91 -5.13
CA LYS A 51 -14.42 17.74 -4.53
C LYS A 51 -14.05 19.22 -4.39
N ASN A 52 -12.76 19.53 -4.37
CA ASN A 52 -12.24 20.89 -4.21
C ASN A 52 -11.68 21.46 -5.53
N ASP A 53 -12.02 20.90 -6.69
CA ASP A 53 -11.57 21.33 -8.02
C ASP A 53 -10.05 21.58 -8.14
N ASN A 54 -9.25 20.76 -7.48
CA ASN A 54 -7.80 20.93 -7.50
C ASN A 54 -7.21 20.45 -8.85
N PRO A 55 -6.54 21.32 -9.64
CA PRO A 55 -5.96 20.94 -10.92
C PRO A 55 -4.82 19.92 -10.79
N HIS A 56 -4.19 19.84 -9.61
CA HIS A 56 -3.08 18.94 -9.31
C HIS A 56 -3.53 17.65 -8.60
N ARG A 57 -4.81 17.27 -8.71
CA ARG A 57 -5.39 16.07 -8.06
C ARG A 57 -4.51 14.82 -8.17
N LEU A 58 -4.04 14.50 -9.38
CA LEU A 58 -3.22 13.31 -9.62
C LEU A 58 -1.86 13.40 -8.94
N LEU A 59 -1.25 14.58 -8.93
CA LEU A 59 0.07 14.79 -8.32
C LEU A 59 0.02 14.52 -6.80
N TRP A 60 -0.98 15.08 -6.12
CA TRP A 60 -1.18 14.87 -4.68
C TRP A 60 -1.54 13.42 -4.33
N THR A 61 -2.30 12.75 -5.20
CA THR A 61 -2.66 11.33 -5.03
C THR A 61 -1.42 10.45 -5.12
N VAL A 62 -0.59 10.63 -6.16
CA VAL A 62 0.63 9.85 -6.36
C VAL A 62 1.66 10.14 -5.27
N ALA A 63 1.81 11.41 -4.87
CA ALA A 63 2.68 11.78 -3.76
C ALA A 63 2.27 11.08 -2.45
N THR A 64 0.96 10.99 -2.19
CA THR A 64 0.43 10.32 -0.98
C THR A 64 0.66 8.82 -1.04
N LEU A 65 0.47 8.21 -2.21
CA LEU A 65 0.72 6.79 -2.44
C LEU A 65 2.20 6.44 -2.23
N ILE A 66 3.10 7.22 -2.83
CA ILE A 66 4.56 7.04 -2.67
C ILE A 66 4.97 7.30 -1.23
N GLY A 67 4.45 8.36 -0.59
CA GLY A 67 4.70 8.66 0.81
C GLY A 67 4.27 7.52 1.74
N GLY A 68 3.12 6.89 1.47
CA GLY A 68 2.63 5.75 2.22
C GLY A 68 3.39 4.46 2.00
N LEU A 69 3.79 4.16 0.76
CA LEU A 69 4.56 2.95 0.44
C LEU A 69 6.03 3.05 0.86
N ALA A 70 6.68 4.20 0.67
CA ALA A 70 8.11 4.38 0.96
C ALA A 70 8.37 4.80 2.40
N GLY A 71 7.46 5.55 3.02
CA GLY A 71 7.65 6.18 4.33
C GLY A 71 6.76 5.65 5.44
N SER A 72 5.97 4.59 5.20
CA SER A 72 4.95 4.08 6.13
C SER A 72 3.83 5.12 6.40
N LEU A 73 2.98 4.87 7.41
CA LEU A 73 1.90 5.77 7.86
C LEU A 73 2.39 7.21 8.10
N ILE A 74 3.63 7.37 8.55
CA ILE A 74 4.21 8.68 8.84
C ILE A 74 4.42 9.45 7.53
N GLY A 75 4.99 8.81 6.50
CA GLY A 75 5.19 9.42 5.19
C GLY A 75 3.88 9.81 4.50
N ALA A 76 2.89 8.91 4.50
CA ALA A 76 1.54 9.24 4.01
C ALA A 76 0.92 10.41 4.81
N GLY A 77 1.01 10.37 6.15
CA GLY A 77 0.47 11.41 7.01
C GLY A 77 1.06 12.80 6.72
N ILE A 78 2.39 12.87 6.54
CA ILE A 78 3.07 14.13 6.18
C ILE A 78 2.52 14.68 4.85
N VAL A 79 2.38 13.84 3.84
CA VAL A 79 1.87 14.28 2.52
C VAL A 79 0.41 14.70 2.60
N ILE A 80 -0.42 14.01 3.39
CA ILE A 80 -1.82 14.40 3.62
C ILE A 80 -1.89 15.77 4.29
N VAL A 81 -1.06 16.03 5.31
CA VAL A 81 -1.02 17.34 5.98
C VAL A 81 -0.59 18.43 4.99
N LEU A 82 0.44 18.18 4.19
CA LEU A 82 0.88 19.07 3.11
C LEU A 82 -0.24 19.33 2.09
N TYR A 83 -0.95 18.28 1.69
CA TYR A 83 -2.10 18.40 0.79
C TYR A 83 -3.21 19.27 1.42
N LEU A 84 -3.56 19.04 2.70
CA LEU A 84 -4.62 19.78 3.37
C LEU A 84 -4.29 21.27 3.54
N VAL A 85 -3.03 21.60 3.79
CA VAL A 85 -2.56 22.98 4.01
C VAL A 85 -2.29 23.72 2.69
N VAL A 86 -1.63 23.07 1.74
CA VAL A 86 -1.17 23.69 0.50
C VAL A 86 -2.08 23.29 -0.65
N GLY A 87 -2.18 21.99 -0.93
CA GLY A 87 -2.90 21.46 -2.09
C GLY A 87 -4.36 21.88 -2.12
N ARG A 88 -5.07 21.77 -1.00
CA ARG A 88 -6.51 22.08 -0.90
C ARG A 88 -6.83 23.53 -1.23
N ASN A 89 -5.91 24.46 -0.95
CA ASN A 89 -6.11 25.87 -1.25
C ASN A 89 -5.93 26.18 -2.74
N GLN A 90 -5.16 25.37 -3.47
CA GLN A 90 -4.93 25.57 -4.92
C GLN A 90 -6.20 25.42 -5.76
N GLY A 91 -7.16 24.60 -5.33
CA GLY A 91 -8.44 24.45 -6.04
C GLY A 91 -9.50 25.49 -5.67
N ARG A 92 -9.30 26.26 -4.58
CA ARG A 92 -10.25 27.32 -4.14
C ARG A 92 -9.94 28.69 -4.75
N THR A 93 -8.73 28.86 -5.28
CA THR A 93 -8.23 30.13 -5.84
C THR A 93 -8.16 30.15 -7.37
N ALA A 94 -8.52 29.03 -8.01
CA ALA A 94 -8.63 28.91 -9.47
C ALA A 94 -10.08 29.18 -9.91
#